data_AF-A0A7C1Y2I8-F1
#
_entry.id   AF-A0A7C1Y2I8-F1
#
_cell.length_a   1.000
_cell.length_b   1.000
_cell.length_c   1.000
_cell.angle_alpha   90.00
_cell.angle_beta   90.00
_cell.angle_gamma   90.00
#
_symmetry.space_group_name_H-M   'P 1'
#
loop_
_entity.id
_entity.type
_entity.pdbx_description
1 polymer ?
#
loop_
_entity_poly.entity_id
_entity_poly.type
_entity_poly.pdbx_seq_one_letter_code
_entity_poly.pdbx_strand_id
1 'polypeptide(L)'
;MEEELKVSLLEHYLAQRQALQRFLIARLRDAQIAEDILQEIYLKLERTTVEEPIENPTAFLYRVANNLVLDYRKAAARRRVRDHNWSDSQVTLVGTEPVQDIPDADRALDARRKLDRLARGIKELPP
;
A
#
# COMPACT_ATOMS: atom_id res chain seq x y z
N MET A 1 -5.63 -25.69 -7.31
CA MET A 1 -6.56 -25.02 -6.39
C MET A 1 -6.06 -23.63 -6.04
N GLU A 2 -4.91 -23.47 -5.37
CA GLU A 2 -4.37 -22.14 -5.01
C GLU A 2 -4.16 -21.21 -6.22
N GLU A 3 -3.59 -21.74 -7.30
CA GLU A 3 -3.37 -20.97 -8.54
C GLU A 3 -4.69 -20.51 -9.18
N GLU A 4 -5.73 -21.34 -9.12
CA GLU A 4 -7.07 -21.04 -9.66
C GLU A 4 -7.78 -19.96 -8.85
N LEU A 5 -7.65 -20.00 -7.51
CA LEU A 5 -8.17 -18.96 -6.62
C LEU A 5 -7.47 -17.62 -6.86
N LYS A 6 -6.15 -17.63 -7.10
CA LYS A 6 -5.39 -16.42 -7.46
C LYS A 6 -5.85 -15.85 -8.80
N VAL A 7 -6.00 -16.70 -9.83
CA VAL A 7 -6.50 -16.28 -11.15
C VAL A 7 -7.90 -15.65 -11.01
N SER A 8 -8.81 -16.30 -10.28
CA SER A 8 -10.16 -15.77 -10.03
C SER A 8 -10.13 -14.39 -9.34
N LEU A 9 -9.24 -14.20 -8.35
CA LEU A 9 -9.07 -12.92 -7.68
C LEU A 9 -8.50 -11.82 -8.61
N LEU A 10 -7.57 -12.19 -9.49
CA LEU A 10 -7.00 -11.29 -10.50
C LEU A 10 -8.06 -10.86 -11.53
N GLU A 11 -8.89 -11.78 -12.01
CA GLU A 11 -10.01 -11.48 -12.90
C GLU A 11 -10.99 -10.50 -12.23
N HIS A 12 -11.32 -10.74 -10.96
CA HIS A 12 -12.17 -9.84 -10.19
C HIS A 12 -11.55 -8.45 -10.02
N TYR A 13 -10.23 -8.38 -9.78
CA TYR A 13 -9.50 -7.11 -9.74
C TYR A 13 -9.58 -6.37 -11.08
N LEU A 14 -9.34 -7.05 -12.20
CA LEU A 14 -9.41 -6.44 -13.53
C LEU A 14 -10.81 -5.88 -13.82
N ALA A 15 -11.86 -6.61 -13.44
CA ALA A 15 -13.24 -6.15 -13.56
C ALA A 15 -13.53 -4.90 -12.71
N GLN A 16 -12.94 -4.80 -11.52
CA GLN A 16 -13.13 -3.66 -10.59
C GLN A 16 -12.14 -2.51 -10.79
N ARG A 17 -11.13 -2.67 -11.66
CA ARG A 17 -9.99 -1.75 -11.78
C ARG A 17 -10.40 -0.30 -11.99
N GLN A 18 -11.38 -0.04 -12.87
CA GLN A 18 -11.83 1.33 -13.16
C GLN A 18 -12.55 1.96 -11.96
N ALA A 19 -13.32 1.17 -11.20
CA ALA A 19 -13.98 1.63 -9.98
C ALA A 19 -12.98 1.93 -8.86
N LEU A 20 -11.95 1.07 -8.71
CA LEU A 20 -10.83 1.31 -7.81
C LEU A 20 -10.03 2.55 -8.21
N GLN A 21 -9.79 2.78 -9.50
CA GLN A 21 -9.11 3.99 -9.98
C GLN A 21 -9.86 5.26 -9.56
N ARG A 22 -11.18 5.34 -9.84
CA ARG A 22 -12.02 6.48 -9.42
C ARG A 22 -11.98 6.69 -7.90
N PHE A 23 -12.06 5.59 -7.16
CA PHE A 23 -12.00 5.60 -5.70
C PHE A 23 -10.67 6.14 -5.15
N LEU A 24 -9.55 5.76 -5.77
CA LEU A 24 -8.20 6.19 -5.41
C LEU A 24 -7.97 7.67 -5.78
N ILE A 25 -8.37 8.08 -6.98
CA ILE A 25 -8.31 9.48 -7.43
C ILE A 25 -9.06 10.39 -6.46
N ALA A 26 -10.27 10.00 -6.03
CA ALA A 26 -11.05 10.79 -5.08
C ALA A 26 -10.34 11.00 -3.73
N ARG A 27 -9.50 10.06 -3.30
CA ARG A 27 -8.78 10.11 -2.02
C ARG A 27 -7.42 10.80 -2.09
N LEU A 28 -6.72 10.60 -3.19
CA LEU A 28 -5.35 11.06 -3.41
C LEU A 28 -5.31 12.41 -4.11
N ARG A 29 -6.35 12.73 -4.90
CA ARG A 29 -6.42 13.90 -5.79
C ARG A 29 -5.29 13.94 -6.82
N ASP A 30 -4.76 12.78 -7.16
CA ASP A 30 -3.68 12.60 -8.10
C ASP A 30 -3.90 11.29 -8.87
N ALA A 31 -4.03 11.40 -10.19
CA ALA A 31 -4.29 10.27 -11.08
C ALA A 31 -3.06 9.38 -11.28
N GLN A 32 -1.86 9.95 -11.23
CA GLN A 32 -0.63 9.19 -11.40
C GLN A 32 -0.37 8.32 -10.16
N ILE A 33 -0.50 8.90 -8.96
CA ILE A 33 -0.34 8.13 -7.72
C ILE A 33 -1.43 7.06 -7.60
N ALA A 34 -2.66 7.37 -8.03
CA ALA A 34 -3.73 6.37 -8.06
C ALA A 34 -3.38 5.19 -8.97
N GLU A 35 -2.80 5.45 -10.13
CA GLU A 35 -2.36 4.43 -11.07
C GLU A 35 -1.21 3.58 -10.50
N ASP A 36 -0.22 4.21 -9.84
CA ASP A 36 0.88 3.50 -9.17
C ASP A 36 0.35 2.54 -8.08
N ILE A 37 -0.64 2.99 -7.30
CA ILE A 37 -1.27 2.13 -6.27
C ILE A 37 -2.04 0.97 -6.91
N LEU A 38 -2.72 1.17 -8.04
CA LEU A 38 -3.37 0.06 -8.76
C LEU A 38 -2.35 -0.98 -9.22
N GLN A 39 -1.22 -0.54 -9.77
CA GLN A 39 -0.14 -1.44 -10.16
C GLN A 39 0.41 -2.19 -8.94
N GLU A 40 0.58 -1.52 -7.81
CA GLU A 40 1.01 -2.16 -6.58
C GLU A 40 -0.01 -3.21 -6.08
N ILE A 41 -1.32 -2.95 -6.20
CA ILE A 41 -2.36 -3.96 -5.91
C ILE A 41 -2.18 -5.18 -6.81
N TYR A 42 -2.08 -4.99 -8.12
CA TYR A 42 -1.90 -6.10 -9.07
C TYR A 42 -0.67 -6.95 -8.74
N LEU A 43 0.48 -6.32 -8.53
CA LEU A 43 1.73 -7.01 -8.17
C LEU A 43 1.62 -7.76 -6.84
N LYS A 44 0.80 -7.29 -5.89
CA LYS A 44 0.55 -8.03 -4.64
C LYS A 44 -0.32 -9.24 -4.87
N LEU A 45 -1.39 -9.11 -5.66
CA LEU A 45 -2.27 -10.24 -5.99
C LEU A 45 -1.49 -11.36 -6.69
N GLU A 46 -0.64 -11.02 -7.65
CA GLU A 46 0.27 -11.96 -8.34
C GLU A 46 1.22 -12.71 -7.38
N ARG A 47 1.66 -12.05 -6.31
CA ARG A 47 2.60 -12.61 -5.33
C ARG A 47 1.92 -13.28 -4.14
N THR A 48 0.60 -13.21 -4.04
CA THR A 48 -0.17 -13.75 -2.92
C THR A 48 -0.55 -15.19 -3.22
N THR A 49 -0.22 -16.10 -2.31
CA THR A 49 -0.78 -17.44 -2.30
C THR A 49 -2.15 -17.40 -1.64
N VAL A 50 -3.18 -17.83 -2.36
CA VAL A 50 -4.55 -17.89 -1.86
C VAL A 50 -4.87 -19.34 -1.51
N GLU A 51 -4.71 -19.69 -0.24
CA GLU A 51 -4.95 -21.05 0.27
C GLU A 51 -6.44 -21.39 0.40
N GLU A 52 -7.28 -20.37 0.62
CA GLU A 52 -8.72 -20.50 0.82
C GLU A 52 -9.48 -19.45 0.00
N PRO A 53 -10.70 -19.75 -0.47
CA PRO A 53 -11.53 -18.79 -1.19
C PRO A 53 -11.79 -17.53 -0.36
N ILE A 54 -11.59 -16.37 -0.98
CA ILE A 54 -11.98 -15.10 -0.37
C ILE A 54 -13.48 -14.92 -0.57
N GLU A 55 -14.26 -14.96 0.52
CA GLU A 55 -15.73 -14.86 0.47
C GLU A 55 -16.23 -13.58 -0.21
N ASN A 56 -15.55 -12.44 0.02
CA ASN A 56 -15.89 -11.17 -0.61
C ASN A 56 -14.66 -10.51 -1.25
N PRO A 57 -14.36 -10.86 -2.52
CA PRO A 57 -13.21 -10.33 -3.25
C PRO A 57 -13.26 -8.80 -3.41
N THR A 58 -14.45 -8.22 -3.58
CA THR A 58 -14.62 -6.75 -3.68
C THR A 58 -14.18 -6.06 -2.40
N ALA A 59 -14.72 -6.47 -1.26
CA ALA A 59 -14.38 -5.87 0.03
C ALA A 59 -12.88 -6.03 0.34
N PHE A 60 -12.31 -7.18 -0.02
CA PHE A 60 -10.87 -7.42 0.08
C PHE A 60 -10.06 -6.40 -0.74
N LEU A 61 -10.36 -6.22 -2.03
CA LEU A 61 -9.64 -5.27 -2.88
C LEU A 61 -9.71 -3.83 -2.37
N TYR A 62 -10.90 -3.38 -1.92
CA TYR A 62 -11.05 -2.04 -1.36
C TYR A 62 -10.34 -1.87 -0.01
N ARG A 63 -10.22 -2.94 0.79
CA ARG A 63 -9.41 -2.95 2.01
C ARG A 63 -7.92 -2.80 1.67
N VAL A 64 -7.41 -3.57 0.72
CA VAL A 64 -6.02 -3.46 0.24
C VAL A 64 -5.75 -2.05 -0.27
N ALA A 65 -6.62 -1.51 -1.14
CA ALA A 65 -6.49 -0.17 -1.68
C ALA A 65 -6.45 0.91 -0.58
N ASN A 66 -7.35 0.84 0.41
CA ASN A 66 -7.36 1.77 1.54
C ASN A 66 -6.05 1.74 2.34
N ASN A 67 -5.51 0.54 2.59
CA ASN A 67 -4.25 0.41 3.32
C ASN A 67 -3.08 1.04 2.58
N LEU A 68 -3.00 0.84 1.26
CA LEU A 68 -1.97 1.49 0.44
C LEU A 68 -2.10 3.01 0.42
N VAL A 69 -3.32 3.54 0.38
CA VAL A 69 -3.55 4.99 0.52
C VAL A 69 -3.08 5.51 1.88
N LEU A 70 -3.36 4.78 2.97
CA LEU A 70 -2.91 5.18 4.31
C LEU A 70 -1.39 5.14 4.42
N ASP A 71 -0.75 4.11 3.89
CA ASP A 71 0.71 3.97 3.91
C ASP A 71 1.38 5.04 3.06
N TYR A 72 0.84 5.32 1.87
CA TYR A 72 1.27 6.43 1.01
C TYR A 72 1.19 7.76 1.76
N ARG A 73 0.05 8.07 2.39
CA ARG A 73 -0.13 9.32 3.16
C ARG A 73 0.83 9.45 4.33
N LYS A 74 1.05 8.35 5.07
CA LYS A 74 2.03 8.31 6.17
C LYS A 74 3.45 8.56 5.66
N ALA A 75 3.82 7.99 4.51
CA ALA A 75 5.14 8.20 3.91
C ALA A 75 5.31 9.64 3.43
N ALA A 76 4.30 10.22 2.78
CA ALA A 76 4.31 11.61 2.33
C ALA A 76 4.42 12.59 3.51
N ALA A 77 3.69 12.36 4.61
CA ALA A 77 3.79 13.18 5.82
C ALA A 77 5.21 13.15 6.41
N ARG A 78 5.82 11.96 6.52
CA ARG A 78 7.22 11.84 7.00
C ARG A 78 8.22 12.54 6.09
N ARG A 79 8.03 12.51 4.76
CA ARG A 79 8.88 13.25 3.80
C ARG A 79 8.77 14.75 4.06
N ARG A 80 7.55 15.29 4.15
CA ARG A 80 7.33 16.72 4.45
C ARG A 80 7.99 17.17 5.75
N VAL A 81 7.89 16.38 6.82
CA VAL A 81 8.56 16.68 8.10
C VAL A 81 10.08 16.70 7.92
N ARG A 82 10.68 15.75 7.19
CA ARG A 82 12.11 15.77 6.90
C ARG A 82 12.52 16.97 6.06
N ASP A 83 11.77 17.29 5.01
CA ASP A 83 12.08 18.43 4.14
C ASP A 83 11.96 19.76 4.90
N HIS A 84 10.97 19.87 5.79
CA HIS A 84 10.85 21.02 6.71
C HIS A 84 12.04 21.08 7.67
N ASN A 85 12.40 19.97 8.31
CA ASN A 85 13.56 19.90 9.19
C ASN A 85 14.87 20.18 8.44
N TRP A 86 14.99 19.79 7.17
CA TRP A 86 16.14 20.09 6.30
C TRP A 86 16.20 21.59 5.97
N SER A 87 15.06 22.22 5.67
CA SER A 87 15.00 23.67 5.47
C SER A 87 15.30 24.46 6.75
N ASP A 88 14.89 23.97 7.91
CA ASP A 88 15.10 24.63 9.21
C ASP A 88 16.56 24.43 9.71
N SER A 89 17.16 23.28 9.41
CA SER A 89 18.59 23.02 9.67
C SER A 89 19.55 23.75 8.73
N GLN A 90 19.08 24.33 7.62
CA GLN A 90 19.87 25.31 6.87
C GLN A 90 19.89 26.71 7.52
N VAL A 91 18.99 27.00 8.46
CA VAL A 91 18.98 28.28 9.20
C VAL A 91 19.78 28.19 10.50
N THR A 92 20.15 26.99 10.95
CA THR A 92 21.05 26.82 12.09
C THR A 92 21.83 25.52 11.96
N LEU A 93 23.10 25.60 11.53
CA LEU A 93 24.22 24.98 12.26
C LEU A 93 25.57 25.38 11.64
N VAL A 94 26.30 26.23 12.38
CA VAL A 94 27.75 26.10 12.49
C VAL A 94 28.01 24.78 13.24
N GLY A 95 28.60 23.80 12.55
CA GLY A 95 29.32 22.67 13.14
C GLY A 95 28.51 21.63 13.93
N THR A 96 28.16 20.53 13.28
CA THR A 96 28.60 19.13 13.55
C THR A 96 27.66 18.19 12.78
N GLU A 97 28.22 17.08 12.27
CA GLU A 97 27.68 16.29 11.15
C GLU A 97 26.25 15.74 11.34
N PRO A 98 25.39 15.75 10.29
CA PRO A 98 24.12 15.06 10.35
C PRO A 98 24.31 13.54 10.14
N VAL A 99 23.86 12.76 11.12
CA VAL A 99 23.72 11.30 11.01
C VAL A 99 22.67 10.99 9.94
N GLN A 100 23.09 10.28 8.89
CA GLN A 100 22.23 9.72 7.85
C GLN A 100 21.49 8.51 8.42
N ASP A 101 20.21 8.67 8.77
CA ASP A 101 19.33 7.55 9.11
C ASP A 101 18.57 7.12 7.84
N ILE A 102 19.17 6.18 7.10
CA ILE A 102 18.58 5.57 5.91
C ILE A 102 17.82 4.31 6.32
N PRO A 103 16.49 4.28 6.18
CA PRO A 103 15.81 3.03 5.92
C PRO A 103 14.87 3.16 4.72
N ASP A 104 15.41 2.95 3.51
CA ASP A 104 14.61 2.77 2.29
C ASP A 104 14.35 1.27 1.97
N ALA A 105 15.17 0.35 2.50
CA ALA A 105 14.97 -1.09 2.31
C ALA A 105 13.84 -1.67 3.20
N ASP A 106 13.65 -1.15 4.42
CA ASP A 106 12.68 -1.72 5.37
C ASP A 106 11.22 -1.44 4.99
N ARG A 107 10.94 -0.37 4.23
CA ARG A 107 9.56 0.06 3.95
C ARG A 107 8.79 -0.88 3.03
N ALA A 108 9.46 -1.45 2.03
CA ALA A 108 8.84 -2.44 1.14
C ALA A 108 8.55 -3.75 1.89
N LEU A 109 9.40 -4.10 2.86
CA LEU A 109 9.26 -5.29 3.68
C LEU A 109 8.11 -5.15 4.70
N ASP A 110 7.98 -3.97 5.31
CA ASP A 110 6.97 -3.70 6.34
C ASP A 110 5.54 -3.60 5.78
N ALA A 111 5.40 -2.99 4.60
CA ALA A 111 4.13 -2.95 3.87
C ALA A 111 3.67 -4.36 3.43
N ARG A 112 4.62 -5.23 3.09
CA ARG A 112 4.36 -6.64 2.74
C ARG A 112 3.89 -7.42 3.98
N ARG A 113 4.57 -7.26 5.12
CA ARG A 113 4.23 -7.95 6.39
C ARG A 113 2.88 -7.55 6.98
N LYS A 114 2.45 -6.29 6.86
CA LYS A 114 1.13 -5.83 7.34
C LYS A 114 -0.03 -6.40 6.53
N LEU A 115 0.15 -6.61 5.23
CA LEU A 115 -0.88 -7.16 4.36
C LEU A 115 -0.98 -8.68 4.46
N ASP A 116 0.14 -9.40 4.64
CA ASP A 116 0.11 -10.83 4.99
C ASP A 116 -0.62 -11.06 6.33
N ARG A 117 -0.50 -10.12 7.28
CA ARG A 117 -1.26 -10.16 8.53
C ARG A 117 -2.75 -9.89 8.33
N LEU A 118 -3.14 -9.06 7.36
CA LEU A 118 -4.55 -8.84 7.03
C LEU A 118 -5.16 -10.01 6.30
N ALA A 119 -4.43 -10.65 5.37
CA ALA A 119 -4.86 -11.88 4.72
C ALA A 119 -5.10 -13.00 5.75
N ARG A 120 -4.21 -13.13 6.75
CA ARG A 120 -4.40 -14.06 7.87
C ARG A 120 -5.52 -13.67 8.82
N GLY A 121 -5.64 -12.40 9.18
CA GLY A 121 -6.65 -11.92 10.14
C GLY A 121 -8.10 -11.99 9.64
N ILE A 122 -8.32 -12.10 8.34
CA ILE A 122 -9.67 -12.36 7.78
C ILE A 122 -10.16 -13.77 8.10
N LYS A 123 -9.26 -14.75 8.31
CA LYS A 123 -9.63 -16.11 8.78
C LYS A 123 -10.23 -16.11 10.20
N GLU A 124 -10.05 -15.04 10.98
CA GLU A 124 -10.48 -14.97 12.39
C GLU A 124 -11.73 -14.10 12.65
N LEU A 125 -12.32 -13.50 11.61
CA LEU A 125 -13.56 -12.75 11.76
C LEU A 125 -14.76 -13.71 11.67
N PRO A 126 -15.61 -13.80 12.71
CA PRO A 126 -16.85 -14.57 12.61
C PRO A 126 -17.81 -13.93 11.59
N PRO A 127 -18.71 -14.74 10.99
CA PRO A 127 -19.55 -14.35 9.85
C PRO A 127 -20.51 -13.18 10.14
#